data_AF-A0A9X9MDF7-F1
#
_entry.id   AF-A0A9X9MDF7-F1
#
_cell.length_a   1.000
_cell.length_b   1.000
_cell.length_c   1.000
_cell.angle_alpha   90.00
_cell.angle_beta   90.00
_cell.angle_gamma   90.00
#
_symmetry.space_group_name_H-M   'P 1'
#
loop_
_entity.id
_entity.type
_entity.pdbx_description
1 polymer ?
#
loop_
_entity_poly.entity_id
_entity_poly.type
_entity_poly.pdbx_seq_one_letter_code
_entity_poly.pdbx_strand_id
1 'polypeptide(L)' 'MNLPYNHTIYPNYLGHRTQKEASISWESSLFPALVQTNCYKYLMFFACTILVPKCDVNTSQRIPPCR' A
#
# COMPACT_ATOMS: atom_id res chain seq x y z
N MET A 1 -9.95 8.01 2.04
CA MET A 1 -8.69 8.00 1.27
C MET A 1 -9.02 7.41 -0.09
N ASN A 2 -8.85 8.16 -1.18
CA ASN A 2 -9.33 7.74 -2.50
C ASN A 2 -8.12 7.37 -3.37
N LEU A 3 -7.82 6.08 -3.43
CA LEU A 3 -6.84 5.54 -4.37
C LEU A 3 -7.46 5.45 -5.77
N PRO A 4 -6.69 5.60 -6.86
CA PRO A 4 -7.19 5.50 -8.23
C PRO A 4 -7.41 4.04 -8.67
N TYR A 5 -7.75 3.15 -7.73
CA TYR A 5 -8.07 1.75 -7.95
C TYR A 5 -8.91 1.22 -6.77
N ASN A 6 -9.68 0.17 -7.03
CA ASN A 6 -10.59 -0.45 -6.07
C ASN A 6 -10.36 -1.97 -5.88
N HIS A 7 -9.37 -2.55 -6.56
CA HIS A 7 -9.00 -3.96 -6.43
C HIS A 7 -7.53 -4.10 -6.01
N THR A 8 -7.28 -4.99 -5.05
CA THR A 8 -5.97 -5.29 -4.48
C THR A 8 -5.76 -6.79 -4.47
N ILE A 9 -4.50 -7.22 -4.38
CA ILE A 9 -4.15 -8.64 -4.21
C ILE A 9 -3.08 -8.79 -3.11
N TYR A 10 -3.14 -9.93 -2.42
CA TYR A 10 -2.19 -10.32 -1.38
C TYR A 10 -1.39 -11.57 -1.80
N PRO A 11 -0.16 -11.78 -1.29
CA PRO A 11 0.52 -10.99 -0.27
C PRO A 11 0.85 -9.58 -0.74
N ASN A 12 1.06 -8.60 0.13
CA ASN A 12 1.51 -7.26 -0.28
C ASN A 12 3.05 -7.19 -0.41
N TYR A 13 3.62 -6.01 -0.67
CA TYR A 13 5.08 -5.88 -0.87
C TYR A 13 5.91 -6.07 0.40
N LEU A 14 5.27 -6.11 1.58
CA LEU A 14 5.90 -6.38 2.88
C LEU A 14 5.67 -7.82 3.35
N GLY A 15 4.98 -8.64 2.56
CA GLY A 15 4.74 -10.06 2.87
C GLY A 15 3.48 -10.34 3.69
N HIS A 16 2.71 -9.32 4.09
CA HIS A 16 1.41 -9.54 4.72
C HIS A 16 0.52 -10.33 3.78
N ARG A 17 -0.20 -11.33 4.28
CA ARG A 17 -1.04 -12.26 3.49
C ARG A 17 -2.50 -11.83 3.41
N THR A 18 -2.93 -10.93 4.28
CA THR A 18 -4.31 -10.42 4.29
C THR A 18 -4.35 -8.92 4.53
N GLN A 19 -5.45 -8.29 4.12
CA GLN A 19 -5.67 -6.87 4.40
C GLN A 19 -5.79 -6.58 5.89
N LYS A 20 -6.36 -7.50 6.66
CA LYS A 20 -6.43 -7.39 8.11
C LYS A 20 -5.04 -7.35 8.73
N GLU A 21 -4.16 -8.28 8.35
CA GLU A 21 -2.76 -8.31 8.79
C GLU A 21 -2.03 -7.00 8.46
N ALA A 22 -2.17 -6.51 7.22
CA ALA A 22 -1.59 -5.23 6.84
C ALA A 22 -2.14 -4.06 7.67
N SER A 23 -3.45 -4.04 7.98
CA SER A 23 -4.08 -2.95 8.73
C SER A 23 -3.73 -2.87 10.23
N ILE A 24 -3.20 -3.96 10.80
CA ILE A 24 -2.75 -4.02 12.20
C ILE A 24 -1.24 -4.10 12.33
N SER A 25 -0.52 -4.06 11.21
CA SER A 25 0.93 -4.13 11.14
C SER A 25 1.59 -2.89 11.74
N TRP A 26 2.84 -3.02 12.19
CA TRP A 26 3.65 -1.89 12.61
C TRP A 26 3.74 -0.81 11.52
N GLU A 27 3.90 -1.22 10.27
CA GLU A 27 4.05 -0.33 9.13
C GLU A 27 2.80 0.53 8.90
N SER A 28 1.61 -0.04 9.11
CA SER A 28 0.36 0.71 9.05
C SER A 28 0.24 1.80 10.12
N SER A 29 0.91 1.63 11.26
CA SER A 29 0.98 2.62 12.33
C SER A 29 2.11 3.64 12.08
N LEU A 30 3.20 3.22 11.45
CA LEU A 30 4.37 4.05 11.15
C LEU A 30 4.10 5.05 10.01
N PHE A 31 3.49 4.61 8.90
CA PHE A 31 3.32 5.48 7.73
C PHE A 31 2.55 6.76 8.01
N PRO A 32 1.45 6.78 8.79
CA PRO A 32 0.78 8.03 9.17
C PRO A 32 1.71 9.03 9.87
N ALA A 33 2.55 8.56 10.79
CA ALA A 33 3.52 9.42 11.48
C ALA A 33 4.55 10.01 10.50
N LEU A 34 5.04 9.21 9.55
CA LEU A 34 5.94 9.70 8.51
C LEU A 34 5.27 10.69 7.57
N VAL A 35 4.01 10.47 7.19
CA VAL A 35 3.24 11.39 6.35
C VAL A 35 3.05 12.76 7.01
N GLN A 36 2.85 12.79 8.33
CA GLN A 36 2.72 14.05 9.09
C GLN A 36 3.97 14.92 9.03
N THR A 37 5.15 14.35 8.77
CA THR A 37 6.39 15.13 8.59
C THR A 37 6.41 15.97 7.31
N ASN A 38 5.51 15.69 6.35
CA ASN A 38 5.46 16.34 5.04
C ASN A 38 6.78 16.31 4.24
N CYS A 39 7.66 15.34 4.52
CA CYS A 39 8.93 15.19 3.80
C CYS A 39 8.74 15.00 2.28
N TYR A 40 7.68 14.31 1.85
CA TYR A 40 7.38 14.12 0.43
C TYR A 40 5.88 14.05 0.13
N LYS A 41 5.45 14.75 -0.91
CA LYS A 41 4.02 14.90 -1.29
C LYS A 41 3.31 13.60 -1.66
N TYR A 42 4.04 12.57 -2.10
CA TYR A 42 3.46 11.27 -2.47
C TYR A 42 3.71 10.16 -1.44
N LEU A 43 4.26 10.49 -0.26
CA LEU A 43 4.59 9.47 0.74
C LEU A 43 3.38 8.64 1.16
N MET A 44 2.22 9.29 1.34
CA MET A 44 0.97 8.58 1.66
C MET A 44 0.55 7.64 0.54
N PHE A 45 0.59 8.12 -0.70
CA PHE A 45 0.23 7.31 -1.87
C PHE A 45 1.16 6.11 -2.01
N PHE A 46 2.47 6.33 -1.86
CA PHE A 46 3.47 5.27 -1.88
C PHE A 46 3.19 4.21 -0.79
N ALA A 47 2.98 4.64 0.46
CA ALA A 47 2.64 3.74 1.56
C ALA A 47 1.42 2.86 1.26
N CYS A 48 0.36 3.44 0.70
CA CYS A 48 -0.80 2.69 0.25
C CYS A 48 -0.45 1.67 -0.83
N THR A 49 0.33 2.04 -1.86
CA THR A 49 0.71 1.09 -2.91
C THR A 49 1.57 -0.08 -2.40
N ILE A 50 2.31 0.14 -1.30
CA ILE A 50 3.09 -0.90 -0.63
C ILE A 50 2.18 -1.83 0.20
N LEU A 51 1.26 -1.27 0.98
CA LEU A 51 0.40 -2.02 1.90
C LEU A 51 -0.81 -2.70 1.23
N VAL A 52 -1.44 -2.04 0.26
CA VAL A 52 -2.65 -2.46 -0.48
C VAL A 52 -2.41 -2.31 -1.98
N PRO A 53 -1.53 -3.13 -2.60
CA PRO A 53 -1.08 -2.93 -3.97
C PRO A 53 -2.21 -3.11 -4.99
N LYS A 54 -2.21 -2.28 -6.04
CA LYS A 54 -3.13 -2.46 -7.17
C LYS A 54 -2.94 -3.86 -7.79
N CYS A 55 -4.05 -4.54 -8.03
CA CYS A 55 -4.12 -5.79 -8.78
C CYS A 55 -4.38 -5.51 -10.26
N ASP A 56 -3.61 -6.16 -11.14
CA ASP A 56 -3.96 -6.29 -12.55
C ASP A 56 -5.05 -7.37 -12.71
N VAL A 57 -6.24 -6.97 -13.16
CA VAL A 57 -7.42 -7.85 -13.24
C VAL A 57 -7.28 -8.99 -14.26
N ASN A 58 -6.37 -8.87 -15.24
CA ASN A 58 -6.19 -9.88 -16.28
C ASN A 58 -5.17 -10.94 -15.87
N THR A 59 -4.13 -10.52 -15.15
CA THR A 59 -2.98 -11.39 -14.80
C THR A 59 -2.97 -11.80 -13.33
N SER A 60 -3.80 -11.18 -12.49
CA SER A 60 -3.75 -11.32 -11.02
C SER A 60 -2.36 -11.01 -10.45
N GLN A 61 -1.61 -10.13 -11.10
CA GLN A 61 -0.30 -9.68 -10.63
C GLN A 61 -0.41 -8.35 -9.90
N ARG A 62 0.52 -8.13 -8.97
CA ARG A 62 0.68 -6.84 -8.30
C ARG A 62 1.42 -5.89 -9.23
N ILE A 63 0.97 -4.64 -9.29
CA ILE A 63 1.66 -3.58 -10.04
C ILE A 63 2.60 -2.84 -9.07
N PRO A 64 3.93 -2.82 -9.30
CA PRO A 64 4.87 -2.19 -8.37
C PRO A 64 4.91 -0.67 -8.56
N PRO A 65 5.22 0.10 -7.49
CA PRO A 65 5.54 1.51 -7.64
C PRO A 65 6.82 1.68 -8.48
N CYS A 66 6.86 2.73 -9.29
CA CYS A 66 8.06 3.11 -10.04
C CYS A 66 9.10 3.76 -9.11
N ARG A 67 10.38 3.74 -9.54
CA ARG A 67 11.47 4.46 -8.89
C ARG A 67 11.50 5.93 -9.28
#